data_AF-A0A0F9LSU0-F1
#
_entry.id   AF-A0A0F9LSU0-F1
#
_cell.length_a   1.000
_cell.length_b   1.000
_cell.length_c   1.000
_cell.angle_alpha   90.00
_cell.angle_beta   90.00
_cell.angle_gamma   90.00
#
_symmetry.space_group_name_H-M   'P 1'
#
loop_
_entity.id
_entity.type
_entity.pdbx_description
1 polymer ?
#
loop_
_entity_poly.entity_id
_entity_poly.type
_entity_poly.pdbx_seq_one_letter_code
_entity_poly.pdbx_strand_id
1 'polypeptide(L)'
;MDHYNLLHQHRNIGKVEENFFPVVESNEEIPKRGTSVCLCGYPMTKLNQNTDGSLNVNLVRKYWQPSFVIDQMIHKNIKSFITQHPSLPGMSGGPVFDINGKVYGMDYSSLARDIIGPDPMKIRNGVIIEVKEIKTIIERLI
;
A
#
# COMPACT_ATOMS: atom_id res chain seq x y z
N MET A 1 -12.51 42.96 15.96
CA MET A 1 -12.68 41.49 16.05
C MET A 1 -13.03 41.01 14.66
N ASP A 2 -12.13 40.30 14.01
CA ASP A 2 -12.44 39.32 12.96
C ASP A 2 -11.21 38.40 12.80
N HIS A 3 -10.90 37.69 13.89
CA HIS A 3 -9.87 36.66 13.95
C HIS A 3 -10.30 35.34 13.25
N TYR A 4 -11.49 35.30 12.67
CA TYR A 4 -12.08 34.07 12.10
C TYR A 4 -11.71 33.81 10.63
N ASN A 5 -11.23 34.81 9.87
CA ASN A 5 -10.89 34.63 8.45
C ASN A 5 -9.45 34.16 8.17
N LEU A 6 -8.61 34.00 9.20
CA LEU A 6 -7.22 33.53 9.06
C LEU A 6 -7.04 32.02 9.29
N LEU A 7 -8.09 31.29 9.67
CA LEU A 7 -8.01 29.87 10.04
C LEU A 7 -8.32 28.89 8.89
N HIS A 8 -8.83 29.36 7.75
CA HIS A 8 -9.09 28.50 6.58
C HIS A 8 -7.93 28.44 5.57
N GLN A 9 -6.81 29.11 5.83
CA GLN A 9 -5.55 28.86 5.14
C GLN A 9 -4.78 27.68 5.75
N HIS A 10 -5.49 26.58 6.06
CA HIS A 10 -4.83 25.30 6.22
C HIS A 10 -4.27 24.89 4.86
N ARG A 11 -3.00 25.22 4.69
CA ARG A 11 -2.04 24.76 3.69
C ARG A 11 -2.48 23.44 3.07
N ASN A 12 -3.10 23.50 1.89
CA ASN A 12 -3.10 22.38 0.96
C ASN A 12 -1.65 22.13 0.56
N ILE A 13 -0.95 21.29 1.33
CA ILE A 13 0.38 20.82 0.96
C ILE A 13 0.17 19.90 -0.25
N GLY A 14 0.39 20.45 -1.45
CA GLY A 14 0.38 19.70 -2.71
C GLY A 14 -1.02 19.41 -3.25
N LYS A 15 -1.72 20.45 -3.75
CA LYS A 15 -2.85 20.22 -4.66
C LYS A 15 -2.30 19.46 -5.88
N VAL A 16 -2.68 18.20 -6.02
CA VAL A 16 -2.28 17.37 -7.15
C VAL A 16 -3.26 17.64 -8.30
N GLU A 17 -2.74 17.80 -9.51
CA GLU A 17 -3.60 17.81 -10.70
C GLU A 17 -4.23 16.43 -10.86
N GLU A 18 -5.56 16.37 -10.79
CA GLU A 18 -6.31 15.15 -11.03
C GLU A 18 -6.15 14.73 -12.50
N ASN A 19 -6.13 13.42 -12.75
CA ASN A 19 -6.10 12.84 -14.10
C ASN A 19 -4.86 13.20 -14.95
N PHE A 20 -3.76 13.65 -14.33
CA PHE A 20 -2.50 13.89 -15.06
C PHE A 20 -1.91 12.59 -15.66
N PHE A 21 -2.12 11.46 -14.98
CA PHE A 21 -1.70 10.14 -15.43
C PHE A 21 -2.90 9.26 -15.79
N PRO A 22 -2.75 8.30 -16.71
CA PRO A 22 -3.80 7.33 -17.02
C PRO A 22 -4.18 6.55 -15.77
N VAL A 23 -5.47 6.19 -15.70
CA VAL A 23 -6.01 5.35 -14.62
C VAL A 23 -5.27 4.02 -14.63
N VAL A 24 -4.88 3.57 -13.44
CA VAL A 24 -4.21 2.28 -13.29
C VAL A 24 -5.23 1.16 -13.53
N GLU A 25 -4.87 0.20 -14.39
CA GLU A 25 -5.72 -0.96 -14.64
C GLU A 25 -5.78 -1.84 -13.38
N SER A 26 -6.99 -2.19 -12.95
CA SER A 26 -7.20 -3.07 -11.81
C SER A 26 -7.62 -4.48 -12.25
N ASN A 27 -7.18 -5.49 -11.50
CA ASN A 27 -7.68 -6.84 -11.59
C ASN A 27 -8.54 -7.17 -10.37
N GLU A 28 -9.80 -7.51 -10.62
CA GLU A 28 -10.69 -8.02 -9.57
C GLU A 28 -10.60 -9.54 -9.41
N GLU A 29 -9.94 -10.23 -10.35
CA GLU A 29 -9.64 -11.64 -10.19
C GLU A 29 -8.59 -11.83 -9.10
N ILE A 30 -8.86 -12.77 -8.19
CA ILE A 30 -7.91 -13.12 -7.13
C ILE A 30 -6.67 -13.73 -7.78
N PRO A 31 -5.46 -13.22 -7.48
CA PRO A 31 -4.25 -13.76 -8.09
C PRO A 31 -4.03 -15.21 -7.64
N LYS A 32 -3.50 -16.02 -8.56
CA LYS A 32 -3.17 -17.42 -8.28
C LYS A 32 -1.91 -17.50 -7.42
N ARG A 33 -1.78 -18.59 -6.66
CA ARG A 33 -0.50 -18.89 -5.97
C ARG A 33 0.63 -18.96 -7.00
N GLY A 34 1.78 -18.39 -6.67
CA GLY A 34 2.93 -18.27 -7.57
C GLY A 34 2.85 -17.10 -8.56
N THR A 35 1.73 -16.35 -8.64
CA THR A 35 1.68 -15.11 -9.42
C THR A 35 2.75 -14.15 -8.92
N SER A 36 3.63 -13.72 -9.83
CA SER A 36 4.65 -12.70 -9.54
C SER A 36 3.99 -11.35 -9.37
N VAL A 37 4.30 -10.68 -8.26
CA VAL A 37 3.76 -9.36 -7.93
C VAL A 37 4.87 -8.44 -7.43
N CYS A 38 4.61 -7.15 -7.44
CA CYS A 38 5.48 -6.13 -6.86
C CYS A 38 4.68 -5.31 -5.85
N LEU A 39 5.21 -5.18 -4.63
CA LEU A 39 4.68 -4.24 -3.64
C LEU A 39 5.37 -2.90 -3.85
N CYS A 40 4.61 -1.82 -3.93
CA CYS A 40 5.13 -0.46 -4.09
C CYS A 40 4.82 0.40 -2.87
N GLY A 41 5.78 1.24 -2.47
CA GLY A 41 5.55 2.22 -1.42
C GLY A 41 6.75 3.10 -1.16
N TYR A 42 6.74 3.77 0.00
CA TYR A 42 7.80 4.69 0.43
C TYR A 42 8.33 4.25 1.79
N PRO A 43 8.98 3.08 1.88
CA PRO A 43 9.36 2.49 3.16
C PRO A 43 10.29 3.40 3.95
N MET A 44 10.11 3.42 5.27
CA MET A 44 10.98 4.10 6.23
C MET A 44 11.18 5.61 5.96
N THR A 45 10.28 6.22 5.20
CA THR A 45 10.36 7.63 4.83
C THR A 45 10.12 8.52 6.05
N LYS A 46 11.06 9.42 6.31
CA LYS A 46 10.88 10.52 7.27
C LYS A 46 10.76 11.82 6.50
N LEU A 47 9.60 12.46 6.63
CA LEU A 47 9.39 13.80 6.14
C LEU A 47 9.93 14.77 7.19
N ASN A 48 10.97 15.51 6.84
CA ASN A 48 11.50 16.57 7.69
C ASN A 48 11.03 17.92 7.17
N GLN A 49 11.07 18.95 8.00
CA GLN A 49 10.83 20.33 7.58
C GLN A 49 12.18 21.05 7.48
N ASN A 50 12.39 21.82 6.41
CA ASN A 50 13.53 22.72 6.28
C ASN A 50 13.35 23.93 7.21
N THR A 51 14.41 24.70 7.42
CA THR A 51 14.39 25.91 8.26
C THR A 51 13.44 27.00 7.76
N ASP A 52 13.13 27.01 6.46
CA ASP A 52 12.18 27.94 5.82
C ASP A 52 10.71 27.46 5.92
N GLY A 53 10.47 26.33 6.57
CA GLY A 53 9.13 25.75 6.71
C GLY A 53 8.67 24.89 5.52
N SER A 54 9.48 24.75 4.47
CA SER A 54 9.21 23.82 3.36
C SER A 54 9.45 22.36 3.77
N LEU A 55 8.88 21.41 3.02
CA LEU A 55 8.97 19.98 3.34
C LEU A 55 10.18 19.36 2.63
N ASN A 56 11.08 18.74 3.40
CA ASN A 56 12.25 18.05 2.89
C ASN A 56 11.88 16.63 2.47
N VAL A 57 11.86 16.41 1.16
CA VAL A 57 11.55 15.12 0.53
C VAL A 57 12.79 14.41 -0.02
N ASN A 58 14.00 14.88 0.30
CA ASN A 58 15.24 14.38 -0.30
C ASN A 58 15.53 12.91 0.00
N LEU A 59 14.93 12.36 1.07
CA LEU A 59 15.06 10.96 1.46
C LEU A 59 13.83 10.11 1.06
N VAL A 60 12.80 10.72 0.48
CA VAL A 60 11.65 9.98 -0.03
C VAL A 60 12.11 9.19 -1.25
N ARG A 61 12.07 7.86 -1.16
CA ARG A 61 12.42 6.97 -2.26
C ARG A 61 11.28 6.02 -2.49
N LYS A 62 10.82 5.97 -3.75
CA LYS A 62 9.90 4.93 -4.19
C LYS A 62 10.65 3.61 -4.14
N TYR A 63 10.05 2.63 -3.49
CA TYR A 63 10.58 1.28 -3.39
C TYR A 63 9.64 0.32 -4.08
N TRP A 64 10.24 -0.58 -4.85
CA TRP A 64 9.57 -1.66 -5.56
C TRP A 64 10.11 -2.96 -5.00
N GLN A 65 9.24 -3.77 -4.41
CA GLN A 65 9.61 -5.02 -3.76
C GLN A 65 9.02 -6.20 -4.56
N PRO A 66 9.82 -6.83 -5.45
CA PRO A 66 9.40 -8.05 -6.12
C PRO A 66 9.06 -9.15 -5.12
N SER A 67 7.98 -9.87 -5.38
CA SER A 67 7.44 -10.93 -4.54
C SER A 67 6.58 -11.87 -5.38
N PHE A 68 5.94 -12.83 -4.72
CA PHE A 68 4.92 -13.65 -5.34
C PHE A 68 3.84 -14.01 -4.33
N VAL A 69 2.66 -14.36 -4.83
CA VAL A 69 1.53 -14.78 -4.01
C VAL A 69 1.79 -16.17 -3.42
N ILE A 70 1.78 -16.31 -2.10
CA ILE A 70 1.89 -17.62 -1.44
C ILE A 70 0.51 -18.25 -1.33
N ASP A 71 -0.47 -17.49 -0.82
CA ASP A 71 -1.78 -18.03 -0.50
C ASP A 71 -2.86 -16.93 -0.43
N GLN A 72 -4.12 -17.37 -0.42
CA GLN A 72 -5.30 -16.56 -0.17
C GLN A 72 -5.75 -16.76 1.28
N MET A 73 -6.32 -15.72 1.89
CA MET A 73 -6.81 -15.77 3.27
C MET A 73 -7.92 -14.75 3.52
N ILE A 74 -8.59 -14.89 4.66
CA ILE A 74 -9.44 -13.83 5.21
C ILE A 74 -8.67 -13.20 6.37
N HIS A 75 -8.36 -11.91 6.26
CA HIS A 75 -7.68 -11.15 7.30
C HIS A 75 -8.62 -10.07 7.83
N LYS A 76 -8.93 -10.11 9.14
CA LYS A 76 -9.88 -9.17 9.79
C LYS A 76 -11.21 -9.04 9.03
N ASN A 77 -11.78 -10.18 8.61
CA ASN A 77 -13.02 -10.27 7.83
C ASN A 77 -12.97 -9.64 6.42
N ILE A 78 -11.77 -9.39 5.89
CA ILE A 78 -11.57 -8.86 4.54
C ILE A 78 -10.85 -9.93 3.72
N LYS A 79 -11.29 -10.18 2.48
CA LYS A 79 -10.57 -11.10 1.59
C LYS A 79 -9.23 -10.50 1.21
N SER A 80 -8.21 -11.34 1.31
CA SER A 80 -6.83 -10.91 1.18
C SER A 80 -5.99 -12.04 0.60
N PHE A 81 -4.82 -11.69 0.11
CA PHE A 81 -3.80 -12.68 -0.21
C PHE A 81 -2.48 -12.30 0.46
N ILE A 82 -1.64 -13.30 0.65
CA ILE A 82 -0.33 -13.13 1.28
C ILE A 82 0.78 -13.27 0.25
N THR A 83 1.84 -12.50 0.45
CA THR A 83 3.02 -12.52 -0.43
C THR A 83 4.25 -13.05 0.31
N GLN A 84 5.22 -13.56 -0.45
CA GLN A 84 6.45 -14.12 0.11
C GLN A 84 7.15 -13.15 1.06
N HIS A 85 7.37 -11.93 0.60
CA HIS A 85 8.06 -10.91 1.37
C HIS A 85 7.09 -10.09 2.24
N PRO A 86 7.53 -9.61 3.42
CA PRO A 86 6.72 -8.77 4.29
C PRO A 86 6.53 -7.36 3.71
N SER A 87 5.43 -6.72 4.10
CA SER A 87 5.21 -5.29 3.90
C SER A 87 6.09 -4.48 4.84
N LEU A 88 6.96 -3.63 4.29
CA LEU A 88 7.84 -2.78 5.09
C LEU A 88 7.05 -1.58 5.68
N PRO A 89 7.45 -1.05 6.84
CA PRO A 89 6.84 0.17 7.39
C PRO A 89 6.89 1.32 6.37
N GLY A 90 5.74 1.94 6.07
CA GLY A 90 5.62 2.98 5.04
C GLY A 90 5.19 2.47 3.66
N MET A 91 4.93 1.17 3.49
CA MET A 91 4.36 0.60 2.25
C MET A 91 2.84 0.41 2.31
N SER A 92 2.24 0.37 3.50
CA SER A 92 0.78 0.29 3.67
C SER A 92 0.06 1.40 2.89
N GLY A 93 -1.01 1.03 2.20
CA GLY A 93 -1.75 1.90 1.28
C GLY A 93 -1.20 1.90 -0.15
N GLY A 94 -0.01 1.34 -0.37
CA GLY A 94 0.60 1.23 -1.69
C GLY A 94 -0.01 0.12 -2.55
N PRO A 95 0.06 0.23 -3.88
CA PRO A 95 -0.49 -0.78 -4.78
C PRO A 95 0.38 -2.04 -4.83
N VAL A 96 -0.28 -3.17 -5.04
CA VAL A 96 0.36 -4.44 -5.41
C VAL A 96 -0.11 -4.85 -6.80
N PHE A 97 0.84 -5.04 -7.71
CA PHE A 97 0.57 -5.22 -9.13
C PHE A 97 1.47 -6.30 -9.73
N ASP A 98 1.07 -6.86 -10.88
CA ASP A 98 1.87 -7.85 -11.60
C ASP A 98 2.92 -7.24 -12.53
N ILE A 99 3.61 -8.10 -13.29
CA ILE A 99 4.62 -7.68 -14.26
C ILE A 99 4.06 -6.83 -15.42
N ASN A 100 2.74 -6.82 -15.63
CA ASN A 100 2.07 -6.01 -16.65
C ASN A 100 1.55 -4.68 -16.10
N GLY A 101 1.74 -4.40 -14.80
CA GLY A 101 1.22 -3.20 -14.17
C GLY A 101 -0.22 -3.31 -13.67
N LYS A 102 -0.85 -4.50 -13.74
CA LYS A 102 -2.24 -4.68 -13.32
C LYS A 102 -2.34 -4.81 -11.81
N VAL A 103 -3.12 -3.94 -11.17
CA VAL A 103 -3.24 -3.88 -9.70
C VAL A 103 -4.16 -4.97 -9.19
N TYR A 104 -3.64 -5.86 -8.36
CA TYR A 104 -4.39 -6.93 -7.69
C TYR A 104 -4.89 -6.54 -6.30
N GLY A 105 -4.28 -5.53 -5.69
CA GLY A 105 -4.70 -5.09 -4.37
C GLY A 105 -3.89 -3.94 -3.81
N MET A 106 -4.12 -3.69 -2.53
CA MET A 106 -3.44 -2.68 -1.75
C MET A 106 -2.73 -3.32 -0.57
N ASP A 107 -1.46 -2.97 -0.40
CA ASP A 107 -0.66 -3.39 0.73
C ASP A 107 -1.26 -2.85 2.04
N TYR A 108 -1.39 -3.73 3.03
CA TYR A 108 -2.09 -3.40 4.27
C TYR A 108 -1.23 -3.62 5.52
N SER A 109 -0.63 -4.80 5.65
CA SER A 109 0.15 -5.12 6.85
C SER A 109 1.06 -6.32 6.64
N SER A 110 1.89 -6.64 7.63
CA SER A 110 2.62 -7.91 7.67
C SER A 110 2.01 -8.86 8.70
N LEU A 111 1.90 -10.14 8.34
CA LEU A 111 1.49 -11.22 9.23
C LEU A 111 2.71 -12.08 9.61
N ALA A 112 2.95 -12.25 10.91
CA ALA A 112 3.92 -13.22 11.41
C ALA A 112 3.29 -14.62 11.44
N ARG A 113 4.01 -15.63 10.96
CA ARG A 113 3.57 -17.03 10.96
C ARG A 113 4.73 -17.95 11.32
N ASP A 114 4.40 -19.05 11.98
CA ASP A 114 5.31 -20.15 12.21
C ASP A 114 5.17 -21.17 11.07
N ILE A 115 6.28 -21.52 10.42
CA ILE A 115 6.34 -22.67 9.53
C ILE A 115 6.69 -23.88 10.38
N ILE A 116 5.75 -24.82 10.47
CA ILE A 116 5.94 -26.09 11.17
C ILE A 116 6.47 -27.09 10.14
N GLY A 117 7.62 -27.69 10.42
CA GLY A 117 8.26 -28.64 9.52
C GLY A 117 9.58 -29.15 10.08
N PRO A 118 10.41 -29.80 9.24
CA PRO A 118 11.73 -30.31 9.64
C PRO A 118 12.67 -29.21 10.13
N ASP A 119 12.50 -27.99 9.63
CA ASP A 119 13.24 -26.78 10.04
C ASP A 119 12.23 -25.67 10.41
N PRO A 120 11.76 -25.64 11.67
CA PRO A 120 10.77 -24.67 12.11
C PRO A 120 11.32 -23.24 12.06
N MET A 121 10.59 -22.33 11.43
CA MET A 121 11.01 -20.93 11.35
C MET A 121 9.85 -19.95 11.45
N LYS A 122 10.18 -18.77 11.99
CA LYS A 122 9.29 -17.61 12.01
C LYS A 122 9.47 -16.80 10.73
N ILE A 123 8.39 -16.63 9.99
CA ILE A 123 8.37 -15.80 8.79
C ILE A 123 7.40 -14.63 8.97
N ARG A 124 7.59 -13.59 8.16
CA ARG A 124 6.63 -12.50 8.02
C ARG A 124 6.27 -12.35 6.54
N ASN A 125 4.98 -12.28 6.27
CA ASN A 125 4.44 -12.17 4.92
C ASN A 125 3.62 -10.90 4.79
N GLY A 126 3.66 -10.26 3.62
CA GLY A 126 2.79 -9.13 3.34
C GLY A 126 1.35 -9.62 3.20
N VAL A 127 0.41 -8.82 3.69
CA VAL A 127 -1.04 -9.05 3.61
C VAL A 127 -1.61 -7.97 2.71
N ILE A 128 -2.23 -8.40 1.63
CA ILE A 128 -2.75 -7.52 0.58
C ILE A 128 -4.26 -7.63 0.56
N ILE A 129 -4.96 -6.50 0.64
CA ILE A 129 -6.40 -6.43 0.47
C ILE A 129 -6.71 -6.48 -1.03
N GLU A 130 -7.60 -7.37 -1.44
CA GLU A 130 -8.00 -7.53 -2.85
C GLU A 130 -8.72 -6.27 -3.37
N VAL A 131 -8.49 -5.89 -4.64
CA VAL A 131 -9.18 -4.72 -5.24
C VAL A 131 -10.69 -4.82 -5.11
N LYS A 132 -11.26 -6.00 -5.29
CA LYS A 132 -12.70 -6.22 -5.20
C LYS A 132 -13.26 -5.77 -3.84
N GLU A 133 -12.57 -6.12 -2.75
CA GLU A 133 -12.95 -5.71 -1.41
C GLU A 133 -12.78 -4.20 -1.20
N ILE A 134 -11.72 -3.60 -1.76
CA ILE A 134 -11.49 -2.15 -1.71
C ILE A 134 -12.66 -1.41 -2.38
N LYS A 135 -13.09 -1.86 -3.57
CA LYS A 135 -14.24 -1.27 -4.27
C LYS A 135 -15.50 -1.36 -3.43
N THR A 136 -15.80 -2.53 -2.87
CA THR A 136 -16.96 -2.72 -1.98
C THR A 136 -16.90 -1.82 -0.74
N ILE A 137 -15.71 -1.57 -0.18
CA ILE A 137 -15.55 -0.65 0.96
C ILE A 137 -15.82 0.78 0.51
N ILE A 138 -15.23 1.23 -0.60
CA ILE A 138 -15.41 2.59 -1.13
C ILE A 138 -16.89 2.86 -1.44
N GLU A 139 -17.58 1.93 -2.10
CA GLU A 139 -19.01 2.03 -2.42
C GLU A 139 -19.92 2.18 -1.20
N ARG A 140 -19.47 1.78 0.00
CA ARG A 140 -20.23 1.98 1.26
C ARG A 140 -19.94 3.30 1.94
N LEU A 141 -18.87 3.99 1.54
CA LEU A 141 -18.42 5.25 2.13
C LEU A 141 -18.94 6.48 1.38
N ILE A 142 -19.36 6.30 0.13
CA ILE A 142 -19.95 7.31 -0.75
C ILE A 142 -21.47 7.15 -0.83
#